data_AF-A0A7S3HDC7-F1
#
_entry.id   AF-A0A7S3HDC7-F1
#
_cell.length_a   1.000
_cell.length_b   1.000
_cell.length_c   1.000
_cell.angle_alpha   90.00
_cell.angle_beta   90.00
_cell.angle_gamma   90.00
#
_symmetry.space_group_name_H-M   'P 1'
#
loop_
_entity.id
_entity.type
_entity.pdbx_description
1 polymer ?
#
loop_
_entity_poly.entity_id
_entity_poly.type
_entity_poly.pdbx_seq_one_letter_code
_entity_poly.pdbx_strand_id
1 'polypeptide(L)'
;QQLKDELCRLKERQCQLENELDEIQCRYHHDQLLKPESAMLTAEPMSKHEQKCSKIIAELQRVRADIRDTLAAYDAAFHPRWGQLFRAGFQESRISKQIKDYACIYT
;
A
#
# COMPACT_ATOMS: atom_id res chain seq x y z
N GLN A 1 6.54 -9.42 17.23
CA GLN A 1 5.21 -8.81 17.42
C GLN A 1 5.20 -7.34 17.04
N GLN A 2 5.97 -6.47 17.70
CA GLN A 2 5.96 -5.01 17.48
C GLN A 2 6.13 -4.56 16.01
N LEU A 3 7.15 -5.06 15.29
CA LEU A 3 7.37 -4.74 13.86
C LEU A 3 6.21 -5.17 12.95
N LYS A 4 5.54 -6.28 13.29
CA LYS A 4 4.40 -6.78 12.52
C LYS A 4 3.16 -5.92 12.75
N ASP A 5 2.94 -5.49 13.99
CA ASP A 5 1.84 -4.60 14.36
C ASP A 5 2.04 -3.20 13.73
N GLU A 6 3.27 -2.72 13.70
CA GLU A 6 3.66 -1.49 13.00
C GLU A 6 3.42 -1.58 11.49
N LEU A 7 3.81 -2.68 10.86
CA LEU A 7 3.56 -2.92 9.43
C LEU A 7 2.07 -3.00 9.10
N CYS A 8 1.24 -3.55 10.00
CA CYS A 8 -0.22 -3.48 9.88
C CYS A 8 -0.73 -2.04 9.90
N ARG A 9 -0.30 -1.22 10.86
CA ARG A 9 -0.70 0.20 10.96
C ARG A 9 -0.29 1.00 9.72
N LEU A 10 0.93 0.78 9.21
CA LEU A 10 1.41 1.47 8.00
C LEU A 10 0.60 1.07 6.77
N LYS A 11 0.21 -0.21 6.64
CA LYS A 11 -0.66 -0.67 5.55
C LYS A 11 -2.08 -0.10 5.64
N GLU A 12 -2.64 -0.03 6.85
CA GLU A 12 -3.93 0.64 7.09
C GLU A 12 -3.86 2.12 6.67
N ARG A 13 -2.77 2.81 7.04
CA ARG A 13 -2.54 4.20 6.63
C ARG A 13 -2.39 4.33 5.11
N GLN A 14 -1.68 3.43 4.46
CA GLN A 14 -1.57 3.40 3.00
C GLN A 14 -2.95 3.27 2.34
N CYS A 15 -3.78 2.33 2.82
CA CYS A 15 -5.13 2.13 2.29
C CYS A 15 -6.03 3.36 2.47
N GLN A 16 -5.94 4.03 3.63
CA GLN A 16 -6.67 5.28 3.86
C GLN A 16 -6.27 6.37 2.86
N LEU A 17 -4.98 6.56 2.64
CA LEU A 17 -4.48 7.58 1.70
C LEU A 17 -4.83 7.25 0.24
N GLU A 18 -4.83 5.98 -0.15
CA GLU A 18 -5.28 5.52 -1.48
C GLU A 18 -6.78 5.80 -1.67
N ASN A 19 -7.61 5.49 -0.67
CA ASN A 19 -9.04 5.80 -0.72
C ASN A 19 -9.30 7.32 -0.79
N GLU A 20 -8.58 8.12 0.01
CA GLU A 20 -8.70 9.59 -0.02
C GLU A 20 -8.32 10.16 -1.40
N LEU A 21 -7.28 9.62 -2.03
CA LEU A 21 -6.86 10.02 -3.38
C LEU A 21 -7.95 9.67 -4.41
N ASP A 22 -8.45 8.43 -4.36
CA ASP A 22 -9.48 7.94 -5.28
C ASP A 22 -10.77 8.75 -5.15
N GLU A 23 -11.20 9.08 -3.92
CA GLU A 23 -12.35 9.95 -3.71
C GLU A 23 -12.18 11.34 -4.31
N ILE A 24 -11.01 11.96 -4.12
CA ILE A 24 -10.71 13.29 -4.63
C ILE A 24 -10.69 13.26 -6.18
N GLN A 25 -10.10 12.22 -6.78
CA GLN A 25 -10.06 12.03 -8.22
C GLN A 25 -11.46 11.78 -8.80
N CYS A 26 -12.26 10.93 -8.17
CA CYS A 26 -13.64 10.66 -8.58
C CYS A 26 -14.49 11.93 -8.53
N ARG A 27 -14.41 12.71 -7.44
CA ARG A 27 -15.13 14.00 -7.32
C ARG A 27 -14.72 14.97 -8.42
N TYR A 28 -13.42 15.12 -8.68
CA TYR A 28 -12.93 16.03 -9.71
C TYR A 28 -13.37 15.60 -11.11
N HIS A 29 -13.30 14.31 -11.42
CA HIS A 29 -13.74 13.80 -12.70
C HIS A 29 -15.26 13.97 -12.89
N HIS A 30 -16.04 13.73 -11.84
CA HIS A 30 -17.48 14.01 -11.83
C HIS A 30 -17.79 15.49 -12.09
N ASP A 31 -17.11 16.39 -11.39
CA ASP A 31 -17.27 17.85 -11.58
C ASP A 31 -16.86 18.30 -12.98
N GLN A 32 -15.83 17.68 -13.58
CA GLN A 32 -15.44 17.94 -14.97
C GLN A 32 -16.52 17.52 -15.98
N LEU A 33 -17.14 16.36 -15.78
CA LEU A 33 -18.19 15.86 -16.67
C LEU A 33 -19.49 16.70 -16.61
N LEU A 34 -19.74 17.36 -15.49
CA LEU A 34 -20.89 18.26 -15.31
C LEU A 34 -20.68 19.66 -15.91
N LYS A 35 -19.45 20.03 -16.31
CA LYS A 35 -19.19 21.35 -16.91
C LYS A 35 -19.73 21.41 -18.34
N PRO A 36 -20.47 22.47 -18.72
CA PRO A 36 -20.91 22.65 -20.09
C PRO A 36 -19.71 22.85 -21.02
N GLU A 37 -19.84 22.38 -22.27
CA GLU A 37 -18.82 22.35 -23.33
C GLU A 37 -18.10 23.70 -23.56
N SER A 38 -18.74 24.81 -23.18
CA SER A 38 -18.23 26.18 -23.23
C SER A 38 -17.01 26.46 -22.33
N ALA A 39 -16.71 25.61 -21.34
CA ALA A 39 -15.65 25.82 -20.35
C ALA A 39 -14.30 25.14 -20.69
N MET A 40 -14.20 24.42 -21.81
CA MET A 40 -12.98 23.66 -22.17
C MET A 40 -11.81 24.51 -22.71
N LEU A 41 -11.99 25.81 -22.95
CA LEU A 41 -10.96 26.66 -23.59
C LEU A 41 -9.95 27.32 -22.64
N THR A 42 -10.09 27.18 -21.32
CA THR A 42 -9.16 27.81 -20.38
C THR A 42 -8.25 26.78 -19.74
N ALA A 43 -6.99 26.79 -20.15
CA ALA A 43 -5.89 26.16 -19.42
C ALA A 43 -5.72 26.88 -18.07
N GLU A 44 -6.50 26.46 -17.07
CA GLU A 44 -6.37 26.98 -15.72
C GLU A 44 -5.07 26.48 -15.07
N PRO A 45 -4.37 27.34 -14.31
CA PRO A 45 -3.12 26.99 -13.64
C PRO A 45 -3.37 25.89 -12.60
N MET A 46 -2.35 25.08 -12.30
CA MET A 46 -2.44 23.87 -11.46
C MET A 46 -3.52 23.97 -10.38
N SER A 47 -4.65 23.35 -10.67
CA SER A 47 -5.87 23.50 -9.89
C SER A 47 -5.60 23.05 -8.45
N LYS A 48 -6.30 23.65 -7.47
CA LYS A 48 -6.24 23.23 -6.05
C LYS A 48 -6.37 21.71 -5.88
N HIS A 49 -7.03 21.04 -6.82
CA HIS A 49 -7.09 19.58 -6.95
C HIS A 49 -5.70 18.93 -7.14
N GLU A 50 -4.93 19.34 -8.14
CA GLU A 50 -3.60 18.79 -8.44
C GLU A 50 -2.62 18.99 -7.28
N GLN A 51 -2.72 20.13 -6.59
CA GLN A 51 -1.92 20.39 -5.38
C GLN A 51 -2.30 19.47 -4.21
N LYS A 52 -3.58 19.10 -4.08
CA LYS A 52 -4.02 18.14 -3.06
C LYS A 52 -3.58 16.72 -3.41
N CYS A 53 -3.78 16.29 -4.66
CA CYS A 53 -3.35 14.98 -5.14
C CYS A 53 -1.84 14.80 -5.01
N SER A 54 -1.04 15.79 -5.42
CA SER A 54 0.43 15.73 -5.31
C SER A 54 0.91 15.59 -3.86
N LYS A 55 0.26 16.27 -2.90
CA LYS A 55 0.57 16.11 -1.46
C LYS A 55 0.28 14.70 -0.96
N ILE A 56 -0.89 14.15 -1.30
CA ILE A 56 -1.28 12.78 -0.90
C ILE A 56 -0.35 11.75 -1.54
N ILE A 57 0.01 11.93 -2.81
CA ILE A 57 0.97 11.07 -3.51
C ILE A 57 2.34 11.11 -2.84
N ALA A 58 2.81 12.30 -2.43
CA ALA A 58 4.08 12.43 -1.71
C ALA A 58 4.02 11.73 -0.34
N GLU A 59 2.90 11.81 0.37
CA GLU A 59 2.68 11.08 1.62
C GLU A 59 2.64 9.56 1.40
N LEU A 60 1.95 9.09 0.36
CA LEU A 60 1.93 7.67 -0.05
C LEU A 60 3.33 7.15 -0.36
N GLN A 61 4.16 7.94 -1.04
CA GLN A 61 5.54 7.55 -1.32
C GLN A 61 6.36 7.38 -0.04
N ARG A 62 6.16 8.25 0.96
CA ARG A 62 6.80 8.14 2.29
C ARG A 62 6.33 6.89 3.02
N VAL A 63 5.03 6.69 3.16
CA VAL A 63 4.46 5.51 3.83
C VAL A 63 4.91 4.21 3.13
N ARG A 64 4.96 4.19 1.80
CA ARG A 64 5.48 3.04 1.05
C ARG A 64 6.98 2.81 1.27
N ALA A 65 7.77 3.86 1.51
CA ALA A 65 9.17 3.71 1.90
C ALA A 65 9.28 3.12 3.31
N ASP A 66 8.52 3.65 4.26
CA ASP A 66 8.51 3.16 5.65
C ASP A 66 8.09 1.68 5.72
N ILE A 67 7.09 1.27 4.93
CA ILE A 67 6.69 -0.15 4.82
C ILE A 67 7.84 -1.01 4.30
N ARG A 68 8.56 -0.56 3.26
CA ARG A 68 9.70 -1.31 2.71
C ARG A 68 10.82 -1.45 3.73
N ASP A 69 11.15 -0.38 4.44
CA ASP A 69 12.22 -0.37 5.43
C ASP A 69 11.86 -1.25 6.64
N THR A 70 10.62 -1.17 7.11
CA THR A 70 10.10 -2.02 8.19
C THR A 70 10.08 -3.49 7.78
N LEU A 71 9.68 -3.78 6.53
CA LEU A 71 9.68 -5.15 5.99
C LEU A 71 11.11 -5.69 5.86
N ALA A 72 12.05 -4.87 5.39
CA ALA A 72 13.46 -5.25 5.30
C ALA A 72 14.07 -5.52 6.69
N ALA A 73 13.75 -4.71 7.70
CA ALA A 73 14.17 -4.94 9.08
C ALA A 73 13.58 -6.23 9.65
N TYR A 74 12.33 -6.55 9.31
CA TYR A 74 11.70 -7.81 9.69
C TYR A 74 12.33 -9.01 8.98
N ASP A 75 12.61 -8.91 7.69
CA ASP A 75 13.23 -9.98 6.90
C ASP A 75 14.70 -10.22 7.29
N ALA A 76 15.39 -9.20 7.79
CA ALA A 76 16.76 -9.31 8.32
C ALA A 76 16.86 -10.23 9.56
N ALA A 77 15.75 -10.49 10.26
CA ALA A 77 15.72 -11.47 11.35
C ALA A 77 15.74 -12.93 10.84
N PHE A 78 15.56 -13.16 9.54
CA PHE A 78 15.55 -14.47 8.91
C PHE A 78 16.80 -14.71 8.06
N HIS A 79 16.89 -15.90 7.46
CA HIS A 79 18.04 -16.27 6.65
C HIS A 79 18.13 -15.41 5.37
N PRO A 80 19.27 -14.79 5.05
CA PRO A 80 19.38 -13.76 4.01
C PRO A 80 19.05 -14.25 2.59
N ARG A 81 19.15 -15.56 2.34
CA ARG A 81 18.84 -16.15 1.03
C ARG A 81 17.48 -16.82 0.95
N TRP A 82 16.93 -17.26 2.09
CA TRP A 82 15.77 -18.16 2.12
C TRP A 82 14.56 -17.52 2.80
N GLY A 83 14.76 -16.43 3.55
CA GLY A 83 13.72 -15.76 4.31
C GLY A 83 13.06 -16.70 5.32
N GLN A 84 11.75 -16.57 5.44
CA GLN A 84 10.92 -17.35 6.33
C GLN A 84 10.69 -18.77 5.79
N LEU A 85 10.97 -19.79 6.61
CA LEU A 85 10.81 -21.20 6.18
C LEU A 85 9.36 -21.57 5.83
N PHE A 86 8.38 -21.02 6.57
CA PHE A 86 6.95 -21.31 6.39
C PHE A 86 6.25 -20.41 5.35
N ARG A 87 6.90 -19.36 4.87
CA ARG A 87 6.30 -18.36 3.97
C ARG A 87 7.15 -18.17 2.73
N ALA A 88 6.52 -18.26 1.57
CA ALA A 88 7.10 -17.90 0.28
C ALA A 88 6.47 -16.59 -0.19
N GLY A 89 7.01 -15.46 0.29
CA GLY A 89 6.39 -14.15 0.12
C GLY A 89 5.02 -14.08 0.79
N PHE A 90 3.96 -13.82 0.01
CA PHE A 90 2.58 -13.78 0.51
C PHE A 90 1.93 -15.16 0.70
N GLN A 91 2.51 -16.21 0.10
CA GLN A 91 1.96 -17.56 0.13
C GLN A 91 2.64 -18.42 1.19
N GLU A 92 2.01 -19.55 1.51
CA GLU A 92 2.64 -20.58 2.34
C GLU A 92 3.70 -21.34 1.55
N SER A 93 4.82 -21.67 2.18
CA SER A 93 5.87 -22.45 1.53
C SER A 93 5.42 -23.90 1.32
N ARG A 94 6.08 -24.61 0.41
CA ARG A 94 5.84 -26.05 0.21
C ARG A 94 6.13 -26.87 1.47
N ILE A 95 7.13 -26.46 2.25
CA ILE A 95 7.47 -27.08 3.55
C ILE A 95 6.33 -26.88 4.54
N SER A 96 5.77 -25.67 4.62
CA SER A 96 4.59 -25.39 5.47
C SER A 96 3.43 -26.31 5.12
N LYS A 97 3.15 -26.47 3.82
CA LYS A 97 2.08 -27.36 3.36
C LYS A 97 2.34 -28.83 3.75
N GLN A 98 3.55 -29.33 3.52
CA GLN A 98 3.93 -30.70 3.88
C GLN A 98 3.78 -30.96 5.38
N ILE A 99 4.20 -30.02 6.23
CA ILE A 99 4.06 -30.15 7.68
C ILE A 99 2.59 -30.20 8.08
N LYS A 100 1.73 -29.35 7.50
CA LYS A 100 0.29 -29.36 7.76
C LYS A 100 -0.39 -30.66 7.32
N ASP A 101 0.01 -31.19 6.17
CA ASP A 101 -0.57 -32.41 5.61
C ASP A 101 -0.12 -33.66 6.38
N TYR A 102 1.10 -33.65 6.92
CA TYR A 102 1.70 -34.81 7.57
C TYR A 102 1.49 -34.85 9.09
N ALA A 103 1.62 -33.73 9.79
CA ALA A 103 1.61 -33.68 11.25
C ALA A 103 0.27 -33.16 11.80
N CYS A 104 -0.36 -33.94 12.68
CA CYS A 104 -1.54 -33.48 13.41
C CYS A 104 -1.20 -32.34 14.40
N ILE A 105 0.03 -32.35 14.95
CA ILE A 105 0.57 -31.33 15.87
C ILE A 105 2.07 -31.20 15.61
N TYR A 106 2.59 -29.97 15.60
CA TYR A 106 4.01 -29.65 15.61
C TYR A 106 4.26 -28.53 16.63
N THR A 107 5.42 -28.56 17.30
CA THR A 107 5.84 -27.60 18.34
C THR A 107 7.06 -26.82 17.90
#